data_AF-A0A6I7QBD8-F1
#
_entry.id   AF-A0A6I7QBD8-F1
#
_cell.length_a   1.000
_cell.length_b   1.000
_cell.length_c   1.000
_cell.angle_alpha   90.00
_cell.angle_beta   90.00
_cell.angle_gamma   90.00
#
_symmetry.space_group_name_H-M   'P 1'
#
loop_
_entity.id
_entity.type
_entity.pdbx_description
1 polymer ?
#
loop_
_entity_poly.entity_id
_entity_poly.type
_entity_poly.pdbx_seq_one_letter_code
_entity_poly.pdbx_strand_id
1 'polypeptide(L)'
;MNNKIINITILVLIVLFVSFRVSTACSELNKTEQVRSSDPIENLPVAFSGFTPCADCPGIEYYLLIEEDGFKELKWYRDRSPEPIEQRGEWVLQGDTLTIYDEDNEPLNRFLYREDQLIMLSMQDEQITGELAEMHVIERSQEETSIRRHHEKLREEGVHFLASGNEPFWNIQINSDQEIRYRTPETEQFAPMPKKLTDTDRENFEFSAELESAILNVAVKKEYCRDTMSGFLFTHTVTVQLDGDREMRGCGRFLN
;
A
#
# COMPACT_ATOMS: atom_id res chain seq x y z
N MET A 1 34.75 -77.27 16.80
CA MET A 1 33.49 -76.78 16.19
C MET A 1 32.91 -75.55 16.87
N ASN A 2 33.19 -75.28 18.16
CA ASN A 2 32.54 -74.19 18.92
C ASN A 2 32.92 -72.76 18.49
N ASN A 3 34.16 -72.49 18.08
CA ASN A 3 34.58 -71.13 17.70
C ASN A 3 33.95 -70.64 16.39
N LYS A 4 33.61 -71.55 15.47
CA LYS A 4 32.91 -71.19 14.22
C LYS A 4 31.45 -70.82 14.48
N ILE A 5 30.79 -71.52 15.41
CA ILE A 5 29.39 -71.23 15.77
C ILE A 5 29.31 -69.88 16.49
N ILE A 6 30.22 -69.59 17.42
CA ILE A 6 30.25 -68.31 18.14
C ILE A 6 30.46 -67.11 17.19
N ASN A 7 31.36 -67.23 16.21
CA ASN A 7 31.60 -66.17 15.24
C ASN A 7 30.39 -65.92 14.32
N ILE A 8 29.64 -66.97 13.96
CA ILE A 8 28.41 -66.83 13.15
C ILE A 8 27.32 -66.14 13.97
N THR A 9 27.14 -66.48 15.25
CA THR A 9 26.13 -65.86 16.11
C THR A 9 26.42 -64.37 16.35
N ILE A 10 27.68 -63.98 16.53
CA ILE A 10 28.08 -62.57 16.68
C ILE A 10 27.80 -61.78 15.39
N LEU A 11 28.10 -62.35 14.22
CA LEU A 11 27.85 -61.69 12.94
C LEU A 11 26.35 -61.43 12.71
N VAL A 12 25.50 -62.40 13.04
CA VAL A 12 24.04 -62.27 12.93
C VAL A 12 23.49 -61.19 13.87
N LEU A 13 23.99 -61.12 15.10
CA LEU A 13 23.60 -60.10 16.07
C LEU A 13 24.01 -58.68 15.62
N ILE A 14 25.19 -58.52 15.03
CA ILE A 14 25.64 -57.21 14.51
C ILE A 14 24.77 -56.78 13.32
N VAL A 15 24.46 -57.68 12.40
CA VAL A 15 23.60 -57.36 11.24
C VAL A 15 22.20 -56.96 11.69
N LEU A 16 21.61 -57.66 12.66
CA LEU A 16 20.30 -57.31 13.24
C LEU A 16 20.33 -55.95 13.95
N PHE A 17 21.41 -55.64 14.67
CA PHE A 17 21.56 -54.36 15.36
C PHE A 17 21.72 -53.20 14.38
N VAL A 18 22.46 -53.40 13.29
CA VAL A 18 22.61 -52.41 12.21
C VAL A 18 21.28 -52.21 11.48
N SER A 19 20.55 -53.28 11.13
CA SER A 19 19.23 -53.14 10.49
C SER A 19 18.21 -52.42 11.37
N PHE A 20 18.23 -52.69 12.69
CA PHE A 20 17.32 -52.03 13.64
C PHE A 20 17.61 -50.53 13.74
N ARG A 21 18.90 -50.13 13.76
CA ARG A 21 19.32 -48.72 13.80
C ARG A 21 19.02 -47.97 12.50
N VAL A 22 19.13 -48.62 11.34
CA VAL A 22 18.78 -48.03 10.03
C VAL A 22 17.28 -47.75 9.93
N SER A 23 16.43 -48.66 10.43
CA SER A 23 14.97 -48.43 10.47
C SER A 23 14.57 -47.27 11.38
N THR A 24 15.24 -47.03 12.51
CA THR A 24 14.95 -45.87 13.38
C THR A 24 15.41 -44.54 12.76
N ALA A 25 16.49 -44.56 11.96
CA ALA A 25 16.98 -43.36 11.27
C ALA A 25 16.08 -42.97 10.07
N CYS A 26 15.46 -43.93 9.38
CA CYS A 26 14.54 -43.65 8.28
C CYS A 26 13.20 -43.03 8.73
N SER A 27 12.76 -43.22 9.98
CA SER A 27 11.53 -42.61 10.48
C SER A 27 11.68 -41.12 10.82
N GLU A 28 12.91 -40.58 10.92
CA GLU A 28 13.13 -39.16 11.19
C GLU A 28 13.21 -38.30 9.92
N LEU A 29 13.48 -38.89 8.75
CA LEU A 29 13.57 -38.15 7.48
C LEU A 29 12.21 -37.81 6.84
N ASN A 30 11.11 -38.35 7.36
CA ASN A 30 9.76 -38.16 6.82
C ASN A 30 8.87 -37.25 7.69
N LYS A 31 9.45 -36.50 8.63
CA LYS A 31 8.73 -35.61 9.56
C LYS A 31 9.00 -34.12 9.34
N THR A 32 9.37 -33.76 8.12
CA THR A 32 9.47 -32.36 7.70
C THR A 32 8.76 -32.19 6.36
N GLU A 33 7.46 -32.47 6.34
CA GLU A 33 6.58 -31.64 5.51
C GLU A 33 6.63 -30.25 6.12
N GLN A 34 7.44 -29.43 5.46
CA GLN A 34 7.59 -28.00 5.68
C GLN A 34 6.21 -27.36 5.80
N VAL A 35 5.98 -26.77 6.96
CA VAL A 35 4.97 -25.73 7.19
C VAL A 35 5.07 -24.73 6.03
N ARG A 36 3.95 -24.54 5.31
CA ARG A 36 3.77 -23.48 4.31
C ARG A 36 4.42 -22.20 4.82
N SER A 37 5.40 -21.68 4.09
CA SER A 37 5.86 -20.31 4.30
C SER A 37 4.64 -19.41 4.31
N SER A 38 4.58 -18.52 5.30
CA SER A 38 3.77 -17.32 5.14
C SER A 38 4.45 -16.56 4.02
N ASP A 39 3.87 -16.63 2.82
CA ASP A 39 4.41 -15.86 1.72
C ASP A 39 4.29 -14.38 2.13
N PRO A 40 5.40 -13.62 2.08
CA PRO A 40 5.35 -12.19 2.39
C PRO A 40 4.30 -11.53 1.49
N ILE A 41 3.73 -10.40 1.94
CA ILE A 41 2.84 -9.62 1.07
C ILE A 41 3.63 -9.26 -0.19
N GLU A 42 3.34 -9.92 -1.30
CA GLU A 42 4.07 -9.73 -2.53
C GLU A 42 3.67 -8.42 -3.22
N ASN A 43 4.61 -7.85 -3.98
CA ASN A 43 4.44 -6.67 -4.81
C ASN A 43 4.09 -5.40 -4.01
N LEU A 44 4.83 -5.13 -2.94
CA LEU A 44 4.76 -3.85 -2.23
C LEU A 44 5.15 -2.68 -3.17
N PRO A 45 4.57 -1.48 -2.95
CA PRO A 45 3.50 -1.20 -2.00
C PRO A 45 2.13 -1.73 -2.47
N VAL A 46 1.29 -2.15 -1.53
CA VAL A 46 -0.09 -2.61 -1.81
C VAL A 46 -1.11 -1.80 -1.02
N ALA A 47 -2.22 -1.45 -1.67
CA ALA A 47 -3.33 -0.76 -1.04
C ALA A 47 -4.54 -1.68 -0.93
N PHE A 48 -5.21 -1.63 0.22
CA PHE A 48 -6.51 -2.23 0.47
C PHE A 48 -7.53 -1.16 0.79
N SER A 49 -8.76 -1.34 0.32
CA SER A 49 -9.84 -0.41 0.59
C SER A 49 -11.18 -1.13 0.75
N GLY A 50 -12.07 -0.54 1.52
CA GLY A 50 -13.43 -1.04 1.67
C GLY A 50 -14.28 -0.14 2.55
N PHE A 51 -15.50 -0.60 2.82
CA PHE A 51 -16.45 0.11 3.68
C PHE A 51 -16.81 -0.79 4.86
N THR A 52 -16.43 -0.38 6.08
CA THR A 52 -16.63 -1.19 7.28
C THR A 52 -17.76 -0.63 8.17
N PRO A 53 -18.43 -1.49 8.97
CA PRO A 53 -19.46 -1.05 9.89
C PRO A 53 -18.94 -0.05 10.93
N CYS A 54 -19.83 0.84 11.34
CA CYS A 54 -19.56 1.86 12.36
C CYS A 54 -20.61 1.78 13.45
N ALA A 55 -20.20 1.91 14.70
CA ALA A 55 -21.11 1.82 15.84
C ALA A 55 -22.10 2.98 15.91
N ASP A 56 -21.68 4.18 15.50
CA ASP A 56 -22.44 5.43 15.67
C ASP A 56 -22.47 6.31 14.40
N CYS A 57 -22.15 5.75 13.24
CA CYS A 57 -22.17 6.43 11.96
C CYS A 57 -22.62 5.47 10.83
N PRO A 58 -22.94 5.96 9.61
CA PRO A 58 -23.37 5.09 8.52
C PRO A 58 -22.34 4.03 8.12
N GLY A 59 -21.05 4.28 8.38
CA GLY A 59 -19.94 3.37 8.17
C GLY A 59 -18.61 4.12 8.02
N ILE A 60 -17.54 3.38 7.82
CA ILE A 60 -16.18 3.90 7.72
C ILE A 60 -15.64 3.55 6.33
N GLU A 61 -15.28 4.57 5.53
CA GLU A 61 -14.41 4.31 4.37
C GLU A 61 -13.02 4.03 4.91
N TYR A 62 -12.54 2.82 4.67
CA TYR A 62 -11.30 2.30 5.22
C TYR A 62 -10.28 2.16 4.10
N TYR A 63 -9.08 2.67 4.32
CA TYR A 63 -7.98 2.59 3.38
C TYR A 63 -6.70 2.22 4.14
N LEU A 64 -5.97 1.22 3.64
CA LEU A 64 -4.72 0.74 4.21
C LEU A 64 -3.68 0.53 3.12
N LEU A 65 -2.61 1.31 3.18
CA LEU A 65 -1.42 1.14 2.35
C LEU A 65 -0.35 0.42 3.16
N ILE A 66 0.14 -0.71 2.63
CA ILE A 66 1.32 -1.40 3.15
C ILE A 66 2.50 -1.09 2.24
N GLU A 67 3.59 -0.59 2.82
CA GLU A 67 4.85 -0.24 2.16
C GLU A 67 5.98 -1.10 2.77
N GLU A 68 7.20 -1.06 2.20
CA GLU A 68 8.32 -1.88 2.71
C GLU A 68 8.74 -1.49 4.14
N ASP A 69 8.58 -0.23 4.50
CA ASP A 69 9.07 0.40 5.72
C ASP A 69 7.96 0.80 6.71
N GLY A 70 6.70 0.53 6.39
CA GLY A 70 5.58 0.84 7.28
C GLY A 70 4.22 0.74 6.60
N PHE A 71 3.20 1.28 7.25
CA PHE A 71 1.87 1.42 6.67
C PHE A 71 1.33 2.84 6.83
N LYS A 72 0.29 3.12 6.03
CA LYS A 72 -0.59 4.27 6.21
C LYS A 72 -2.04 3.81 6.21
N GLU A 73 -2.75 4.10 7.30
CA GLU A 73 -4.18 3.85 7.45
C GLU A 73 -4.94 5.18 7.42
N LEU A 74 -6.03 5.23 6.65
CA LEU A 74 -6.93 6.38 6.58
C LEU A 74 -8.38 5.90 6.82
N LYS A 75 -9.09 6.58 7.72
CA LYS A 75 -10.48 6.26 8.09
C LYS A 75 -11.37 7.50 7.97
N TRP A 76 -12.33 7.47 7.04
CA TRP A 76 -13.41 8.48 6.98
C TRP A 76 -14.66 7.95 7.64
N TYR A 77 -15.00 8.54 8.79
CA TYR A 77 -16.28 8.28 9.47
C TYR A 77 -17.36 9.11 8.78
N ARG A 78 -18.24 8.43 8.02
CA ARG A 78 -19.26 9.10 7.21
C ARG A 78 -20.12 10.03 8.06
N ASP A 79 -20.39 11.22 7.52
CA ASP A 79 -21.18 12.29 8.14
C ASP A 79 -20.61 12.84 9.47
N ARG A 80 -19.35 12.54 9.81
CA ARG A 80 -18.65 13.11 10.98
C ARG A 80 -17.63 14.18 10.60
N SER A 81 -16.77 13.88 9.63
CA SER A 81 -15.69 14.76 9.18
C SER A 81 -15.39 14.53 7.70
N PRO A 82 -15.08 15.59 6.93
CA PRO A 82 -14.54 15.44 5.58
C PRO A 82 -13.09 14.93 5.57
N GLU A 83 -12.33 15.20 6.64
CA GLU A 83 -10.95 14.75 6.79
C GLU A 83 -10.87 13.35 7.41
N PRO A 84 -9.97 12.48 6.93
CA PRO A 84 -9.74 11.18 7.54
C PRO A 84 -8.99 11.30 8.87
N ILE A 85 -9.19 10.30 9.72
CA ILE A 85 -8.19 9.98 10.74
C ILE A 85 -7.05 9.24 10.05
N GLU A 86 -5.83 9.77 10.16
CA GLU A 86 -4.61 9.15 9.63
C GLU A 86 -3.81 8.48 10.75
N GLN A 87 -3.40 7.24 10.52
CA GLN A 87 -2.47 6.51 11.39
C GLN A 87 -1.32 5.94 10.55
N ARG A 88 -0.15 5.83 11.17
CA ARG A 88 1.08 5.28 10.59
C ARG A 88 1.80 4.44 11.63
N GLY A 89 2.69 3.58 11.16
CA GLY A 89 3.57 2.80 12.01
C GLY A 89 4.08 1.56 11.29
N GLU A 90 4.37 0.52 12.07
CA GLU A 90 4.97 -0.72 11.57
C GLU A 90 3.92 -1.80 11.33
N TRP A 91 4.25 -2.78 10.50
CA TRP A 91 3.40 -3.94 10.27
C TRP A 91 4.21 -5.23 10.33
N VAL A 92 3.55 -6.30 10.77
CA VAL A 92 4.13 -7.63 10.85
C VAL A 92 3.14 -8.65 10.30
N LEU A 93 3.60 -9.50 9.38
CA LEU A 93 2.85 -10.68 8.93
C LEU A 93 3.43 -11.94 9.59
N GLN A 94 2.63 -12.63 10.39
CA GLN A 94 2.97 -13.93 10.97
C GLN A 94 1.95 -14.98 10.53
N GLY A 95 2.40 -15.96 9.77
CA GLY A 95 1.45 -16.90 9.15
C GLY A 95 0.56 -16.14 8.18
N ASP A 96 -0.73 -16.16 8.44
CA ASP A 96 -1.74 -15.45 7.67
C ASP A 96 -2.31 -14.24 8.42
N THR A 97 -1.71 -13.86 9.55
CA THR A 97 -2.19 -12.75 10.38
C THR A 97 -1.29 -11.53 10.20
N LEU A 98 -1.85 -10.48 9.60
CA LEU A 98 -1.24 -9.16 9.50
C LEU A 98 -1.62 -8.34 10.73
N THR A 99 -0.63 -7.79 11.44
CA THR A 99 -0.83 -6.86 12.55
C THR A 99 -0.21 -5.52 12.20
N ILE A 100 -0.94 -4.42 12.41
CA ILE A 100 -0.43 -3.06 12.30
C ILE A 100 -0.26 -2.46 13.70
N TYR A 101 0.85 -1.75 13.91
CA TYR A 101 1.26 -1.17 15.19
C TYR A 101 1.43 0.33 15.05
N ASP A 102 1.03 1.11 16.05
CA ASP A 102 1.33 2.55 16.05
C ASP A 102 2.81 2.85 16.32
N GLU A 103 3.15 4.15 16.39
CA GLU A 103 4.51 4.63 16.66
C GLU A 103 5.02 4.25 18.06
N ASP A 104 4.13 3.94 19.01
CA ASP A 104 4.46 3.47 20.36
C ASP A 104 4.56 1.94 20.43
N ASN A 105 4.46 1.25 19.28
CA ASN A 105 4.48 -0.20 19.12
C ASN A 105 3.29 -0.91 19.79
N GLU A 106 2.16 -0.21 19.97
CA GLU A 106 0.90 -0.78 20.42
C GLU A 106 0.09 -1.29 19.23
N PRO A 107 -0.54 -2.48 19.32
CA PRO A 107 -1.30 -3.05 18.22
C PRO A 107 -2.57 -2.23 17.95
N LEU A 108 -2.69 -1.68 16.74
CA LEU A 108 -3.86 -0.92 16.29
C LEU A 108 -4.97 -1.82 15.76
N ASN A 109 -4.61 -2.79 14.91
CA ASN A 109 -5.57 -3.70 14.29
C ASN A 109 -4.89 -4.99 13.80
N ARG A 110 -5.69 -6.04 13.63
CA ARG A 110 -5.26 -7.32 13.08
C ARG A 110 -6.18 -7.80 11.98
N PHE A 111 -5.60 -8.43 10.98
CA PHE A 111 -6.29 -8.93 9.80
C PHE A 111 -5.85 -10.35 9.47
N LEU A 112 -6.77 -11.15 8.95
CA LEU A 112 -6.38 -12.32 8.17
C LEU A 112 -6.11 -11.89 6.73
N TYR A 113 -4.90 -12.17 6.28
CA TYR A 113 -4.46 -11.93 4.92
C TYR A 113 -4.80 -13.12 4.02
N ARG A 114 -5.47 -12.84 2.89
CA ARG A 114 -5.92 -13.81 1.91
C ARG A 114 -5.74 -13.24 0.50
N GLU A 115 -4.51 -13.30 -0.02
CA GLU A 115 -4.14 -12.83 -1.37
C GLU A 115 -4.59 -11.37 -1.64
N ASP A 116 -5.81 -11.17 -2.13
CA ASP A 116 -6.40 -9.87 -2.46
C ASP A 116 -7.36 -9.33 -1.40
N GLN A 117 -7.43 -9.94 -0.21
CA GLN A 117 -8.33 -9.52 0.86
C GLN A 117 -7.63 -9.45 2.22
N LEU A 118 -8.05 -8.47 3.02
CA LEU A 118 -7.79 -8.41 4.46
C LEU A 118 -9.13 -8.52 5.20
N ILE A 119 -9.25 -9.49 6.07
CA ILE A 119 -10.43 -9.72 6.91
C ILE A 119 -10.11 -9.20 8.31
N MET A 120 -10.78 -8.14 8.74
CA MET A 120 -10.55 -7.53 10.06
C MET A 120 -10.93 -8.52 11.17
N LEU A 121 -10.04 -8.70 12.14
CA LEU A 121 -10.28 -9.54 13.32
C LEU A 121 -10.98 -8.73 14.42
N SER A 122 -11.64 -9.44 15.34
CA SER A 122 -12.20 -8.82 16.54
C SER A 122 -11.10 -8.36 17.50
N MET A 123 -11.49 -7.59 18.52
CA MET A 123 -10.58 -7.19 19.61
C MET A 123 -10.02 -8.37 20.42
N GLN A 124 -10.56 -9.58 20.24
CA GLN A 124 -10.10 -10.84 20.85
C GLN A 124 -9.33 -11.72 19.86
N ASP A 125 -9.03 -11.22 18.66
CA ASP A 125 -8.29 -11.90 17.59
C ASP A 125 -9.04 -13.08 16.95
N GLU A 126 -10.37 -13.03 17.03
CA GLU A 126 -11.25 -14.01 16.44
C GLU A 126 -11.83 -13.48 15.14
N GLN A 127 -12.12 -14.36 14.19
CA GLN A 127 -12.87 -13.98 13.00
C GLN A 127 -14.25 -13.45 13.38
N ILE A 128 -14.63 -12.32 12.80
CA ILE A 128 -15.98 -11.78 12.94
C ILE A 128 -16.93 -12.68 12.15
N THR A 129 -17.97 -13.19 12.80
CA THR A 129 -18.95 -14.12 12.22
C THR A 129 -20.35 -13.50 12.20
N GLY A 130 -21.28 -14.16 11.48
CA GLY A 130 -22.68 -13.71 11.36
C GLY A 130 -22.91 -12.76 10.18
N GLU A 131 -24.01 -12.02 10.22
CA GLU A 131 -24.48 -11.20 9.08
C GLU A 131 -23.53 -10.05 8.70
N LEU A 132 -22.67 -9.63 9.62
CA LEU A 132 -21.73 -8.52 9.40
C LEU A 132 -20.34 -8.99 8.94
N ALA A 133 -20.09 -10.30 8.86
CA ALA A 133 -18.75 -10.85 8.59
C ALA A 133 -18.17 -10.33 7.27
N GLU A 134 -18.98 -10.34 6.20
CA GLU A 134 -18.57 -9.87 4.87
C GLU A 134 -18.26 -8.37 4.83
N MET A 135 -18.88 -7.57 5.71
CA MET A 135 -18.63 -6.12 5.78
C MET A 135 -17.32 -5.76 6.50
N HIS A 136 -16.62 -6.73 7.10
CA HIS A 136 -15.31 -6.52 7.73
C HIS A 136 -14.15 -6.94 6.81
N VAL A 137 -14.40 -7.06 5.51
CA VAL A 137 -13.40 -7.38 4.50
C VAL A 137 -13.06 -6.11 3.72
N ILE A 138 -11.76 -5.85 3.55
CA ILE A 138 -11.25 -4.83 2.63
C ILE A 138 -10.43 -5.51 1.53
N GLU A 139 -10.56 -5.00 0.30
CA GLU A 139 -10.04 -5.65 -0.90
C GLU A 139 -8.84 -4.89 -1.47
N ARG A 140 -7.93 -5.61 -2.13
CA ARG A 140 -6.77 -5.04 -2.80
C ARG A 140 -7.25 -4.13 -3.93
N SER A 141 -6.82 -2.87 -3.91
CA SER A 141 -7.10 -1.90 -4.97
C SER A 141 -6.10 -2.06 -6.12
N GLN A 142 -6.46 -2.89 -7.10
CA GLN A 142 -5.64 -3.12 -8.30
C GLN A 142 -5.41 -1.83 -9.10
N GLU A 143 -6.42 -0.96 -9.16
CA GLU A 143 -6.33 0.35 -9.81
C GLU A 143 -5.28 1.23 -9.11
N GLU A 144 -5.30 1.28 -7.79
CA GLU A 144 -4.31 2.02 -7.01
C GLU A 144 -2.90 1.48 -7.20
N THR A 145 -2.72 0.15 -7.19
CA THR A 145 -1.42 -0.47 -7.48
C THR A 145 -0.90 -0.04 -8.86
N SER A 146 -1.77 0.01 -9.87
CA SER A 146 -1.40 0.48 -11.21
C SER A 146 -0.96 1.95 -11.21
N ILE A 147 -1.73 2.82 -10.56
CA ILE A 147 -1.45 4.25 -10.46
C ILE A 147 -0.13 4.51 -9.72
N ARG A 148 0.11 3.84 -8.59
CA ARG A 148 1.36 3.97 -7.83
C ARG A 148 2.57 3.51 -8.62
N ARG A 149 2.45 2.42 -9.37
CA ARG A 149 3.53 1.96 -10.27
C ARG A 149 3.81 2.98 -11.37
N HIS A 150 2.78 3.66 -11.89
CA HIS A 150 2.98 4.73 -12.85
C HIS A 150 3.67 5.94 -12.21
N HIS A 151 3.25 6.33 -11.02
CA HIS A 151 3.87 7.41 -10.24
C HIS A 151 5.35 7.13 -9.92
N GLU A 152 5.70 5.88 -9.61
CA GLU A 152 7.08 5.49 -9.39
C GLU A 152 7.94 5.70 -10.65
N LYS A 153 7.44 5.31 -11.83
CA LYS A 153 8.14 5.57 -13.10
C LYS A 153 8.33 7.07 -13.35
N LEU A 154 7.29 7.88 -13.10
CA LEU A 154 7.40 9.34 -13.23
C LEU A 154 8.44 9.92 -12.28
N ARG A 155 8.52 9.39 -11.05
CA ARG A 155 9.55 9.76 -10.06
C ARG A 155 10.95 9.45 -10.58
N GLU A 156 11.16 8.25 -11.13
CA GLU A 156 12.43 7.84 -11.76
C GLU A 156 12.80 8.72 -12.96
N GLU A 157 11.80 9.20 -13.70
CA GLU A 157 11.95 10.17 -14.80
C GLU A 157 12.21 11.61 -14.31
N GLY A 158 12.26 11.84 -12.99
CA GLY A 158 12.60 13.11 -12.38
C GLY A 158 11.39 14.01 -12.05
N VAL A 159 10.16 13.54 -12.24
CA VAL A 159 8.94 14.25 -11.83
C VAL A 159 8.86 14.25 -10.31
N HIS A 160 8.81 15.46 -9.75
CA HIS A 160 8.78 15.67 -8.31
C HIS A 160 7.36 15.94 -7.79
N PHE A 161 6.53 16.60 -8.60
CA PHE A 161 5.12 16.86 -8.30
C PHE A 161 4.26 16.54 -9.51
N LEU A 162 3.13 15.89 -9.27
CA LEU A 162 2.14 15.51 -10.27
C LEU A 162 0.77 16.05 -9.84
N ALA A 163 0.04 16.64 -10.77
CA ALA A 163 -1.36 17.00 -10.57
C ALA A 163 -2.20 16.77 -11.83
N SER A 164 -3.49 16.50 -11.65
CA SER A 164 -4.45 16.33 -12.74
C SER A 164 -5.86 16.69 -12.33
N GLY A 165 -6.66 17.14 -13.29
CA GLY A 165 -8.10 17.33 -13.14
C GLY A 165 -8.87 16.67 -14.28
N ASN A 166 -10.14 16.34 -14.03
CA ASN A 166 -10.97 15.56 -14.96
C ASN A 166 -12.00 16.41 -15.73
N GLU A 167 -12.32 17.62 -15.26
CA GLU A 167 -13.35 18.48 -15.87
C GLU A 167 -12.93 19.96 -15.92
N PRO A 168 -12.38 20.44 -17.05
CA PRO A 168 -11.89 19.64 -18.18
C PRO A 168 -10.61 18.86 -17.82
N PHE A 169 -10.18 17.98 -18.72
CA PHE A 169 -8.95 17.21 -18.53
C PHE A 169 -7.70 18.09 -18.64
N TRP A 170 -6.88 18.08 -17.59
CA TRP A 170 -5.58 18.73 -17.59
C TRP A 170 -4.60 17.96 -16.70
N ASN A 171 -3.31 18.13 -16.96
CA ASN A 171 -2.23 17.54 -16.18
C ASN A 171 -1.07 18.53 -16.03
N ILE A 172 -0.48 18.53 -14.85
CA ILE A 172 0.75 19.26 -14.52
C ILE A 172 1.77 18.25 -14.01
N GLN A 173 2.99 18.33 -14.54
CA GLN A 173 4.17 17.70 -13.96
C GLN A 173 5.21 18.78 -13.68
N ILE A 174 5.82 18.73 -12.50
CA ILE A 174 6.93 19.60 -12.13
C ILE A 174 8.16 18.71 -11.93
N ASN A 175 9.17 18.92 -12.77
CA ASN A 175 10.40 18.15 -12.74
C ASN A 175 11.38 18.69 -11.69
N SER A 176 12.39 17.87 -11.38
CA SER A 176 13.45 18.18 -10.40
C SER A 176 14.30 19.40 -10.80
N ASP A 177 14.44 19.67 -12.08
CA ASP A 177 15.07 20.85 -12.67
C ASP A 177 14.16 22.09 -12.70
N GLN A 178 12.95 21.98 -12.13
CA GLN A 178 11.94 23.03 -12.04
C GLN A 178 11.35 23.44 -13.40
N GLU A 179 11.32 22.52 -14.37
CA GLU A 179 10.47 22.65 -15.55
C GLU A 179 9.04 22.21 -15.23
N ILE A 180 8.07 23.04 -15.61
CA ILE A 180 6.64 22.73 -15.56
C ILE A 180 6.23 22.23 -16.94
N ARG A 181 5.62 21.04 -16.98
CA ARG A 181 4.90 20.52 -18.15
C ARG A 181 3.41 20.62 -17.88
N TYR A 182 2.70 21.38 -18.70
CA TYR A 182 1.24 21.49 -18.70
C TYR A 182 0.68 20.77 -19.92
N ARG A 183 -0.30 19.88 -19.73
CA ARG A 183 -0.90 19.09 -20.81
C ARG A 183 -2.41 19.06 -20.73
N THR A 184 -3.06 19.25 -21.88
CA THR A 184 -4.47 18.94 -22.14
C THR A 184 -4.55 17.86 -23.23
N PRO A 185 -5.73 17.31 -23.55
CA PRO A 185 -5.86 16.40 -24.69
C PRO A 185 -5.43 17.02 -26.04
N GLU A 186 -5.48 18.35 -26.16
CA GLU A 186 -5.19 19.09 -27.39
C GLU A 186 -3.76 19.65 -27.44
N THR A 187 -3.15 19.95 -26.29
CA THR A 187 -1.89 20.71 -26.23
C THR A 187 -0.95 20.20 -25.14
N GLU A 188 0.34 20.38 -25.38
CA GLU A 188 1.41 20.17 -24.40
C GLU A 188 2.33 21.40 -24.45
N GLN A 189 2.57 22.01 -23.30
CA GLN A 189 3.33 23.25 -23.16
C GLN A 189 4.28 23.14 -21.98
N PHE A 190 5.40 23.86 -22.07
CA PHE A 190 6.45 23.88 -21.06
C PHE A 190 6.68 25.30 -20.56
N ALA A 191 7.00 25.44 -19.28
CA ALA A 191 7.40 26.72 -18.71
C ALA A 191 8.40 26.51 -17.57
N PRO A 192 9.34 27.45 -17.36
CA PRO A 192 10.19 27.43 -16.17
C PRO A 192 9.37 27.79 -14.92
N MET A 193 9.65 27.14 -13.80
CA MET A 193 9.08 27.53 -12.51
C MET A 193 9.56 28.94 -12.11
N PRO A 194 8.66 29.86 -11.71
CA PRO A 194 9.06 31.22 -11.34
C PRO A 194 9.92 31.28 -10.07
N LYS A 195 9.73 30.32 -9.16
CA LYS A 195 10.49 30.15 -7.92
C LYS A 195 10.67 28.66 -7.65
N LYS A 196 11.89 28.24 -7.34
CA LYS A 196 12.18 26.86 -6.94
C LYS A 196 11.36 26.46 -5.72
N LEU A 197 10.65 25.32 -5.82
CA LEU A 197 9.97 24.70 -4.69
C LEU A 197 10.99 24.16 -3.69
N THR A 198 10.78 24.48 -2.42
CA THR A 198 11.55 23.95 -1.29
C THR A 198 10.74 22.94 -0.49
N ASP A 199 11.38 22.17 0.37
CA ASP A 199 10.66 21.20 1.22
C ASP A 199 9.64 21.87 2.16
N THR A 200 9.87 23.12 2.56
CA THR A 200 8.92 23.91 3.34
C THR A 200 7.67 24.33 2.55
N ASP A 201 7.73 24.32 1.21
CA ASP A 201 6.61 24.70 0.35
C ASP A 201 5.66 23.51 0.08
N ARG A 202 5.96 22.31 0.58
CA ARG A 202 5.17 21.10 0.28
C ARG A 202 3.76 21.08 0.88
N GLU A 203 3.39 22.01 1.75
CA GLU A 203 2.05 22.05 2.30
C GLU A 203 1.10 22.90 1.47
N ASN A 204 1.41 24.17 1.29
CA ASN A 204 0.57 25.09 0.54
C ASN A 204 1.47 26.03 -0.27
N PHE A 205 1.23 26.11 -1.57
CA PHE A 205 2.01 26.98 -2.45
C PHE A 205 1.21 27.40 -3.68
N GLU A 206 1.60 28.54 -4.24
CA GLU A 206 0.99 29.11 -5.43
C GLU A 206 2.09 29.58 -6.39
N PHE A 207 1.84 29.48 -7.69
CA PHE A 207 2.74 30.00 -8.70
C PHE A 207 2.01 30.41 -9.99
N SER A 208 2.66 31.31 -10.74
CA SER A 208 2.23 31.71 -12.07
C SER A 208 3.35 31.39 -13.07
N ALA A 209 3.02 30.70 -14.16
CA ALA A 209 3.96 30.33 -15.21
C ALA A 209 3.49 30.87 -16.57
N GLU A 210 4.39 31.48 -17.32
CA GLU A 210 4.12 31.95 -18.69
C GLU A 210 4.25 30.76 -19.66
N LEU A 211 3.11 30.22 -20.12
CA LEU A 211 3.06 29.27 -21.23
C LEU A 211 3.09 30.03 -22.56
N GLU A 212 3.29 29.33 -23.67
CA GLU A 212 3.28 29.93 -25.01
C GLU A 212 1.92 30.58 -25.36
N SER A 213 0.82 29.98 -24.88
CA SER A 213 -0.54 30.42 -25.21
C SER A 213 -1.20 31.30 -24.16
N ALA A 214 -0.78 31.25 -22.90
CA ALA A 214 -1.49 31.83 -21.74
C ALA A 214 -0.62 31.86 -20.48
N ILE A 215 -1.03 32.63 -19.47
CA ILE A 215 -0.48 32.60 -18.12
C ILE A 215 -1.23 31.54 -17.30
N LEU A 216 -0.52 30.51 -16.85
CA LEU A 216 -1.02 29.46 -15.98
C LEU A 216 -0.84 29.86 -14.51
N ASN A 217 -1.94 29.99 -13.77
CA ASN A 217 -1.93 30.19 -12.32
C ASN A 217 -2.31 28.87 -11.64
N VAL A 218 -1.56 28.48 -10.62
CA VAL A 218 -1.75 27.23 -9.89
C VAL A 218 -1.73 27.51 -8.41
N ALA A 219 -2.72 26.97 -7.68
CA ALA A 219 -2.71 26.93 -6.22
C ALA A 219 -2.81 25.48 -5.74
N VAL A 220 -1.95 25.12 -4.80
CA VAL A 220 -1.86 23.77 -4.22
C VAL A 220 -2.08 23.88 -2.73
N LYS A 221 -2.95 23.01 -2.21
CA LYS A 221 -3.28 22.94 -0.77
C LYS A 221 -3.16 21.53 -0.26
N LYS A 222 -2.52 21.34 0.90
CA LYS A 222 -2.43 20.06 1.63
C LYS A 222 -3.79 19.74 2.23
N GLU A 223 -4.63 19.18 1.38
CA GLU A 223 -6.00 18.75 1.63
C GLU A 223 -6.19 17.49 0.80
N TYR A 224 -6.68 16.42 1.43
CA TYR A 224 -6.90 15.14 0.74
C TYR A 224 -7.88 15.32 -0.43
N CYS A 225 -7.48 14.82 -1.60
CA CYS A 225 -8.26 14.94 -2.83
C CYS A 225 -8.49 13.56 -3.42
N ARG A 226 -9.75 13.14 -3.48
CA ARG A 226 -10.13 11.89 -4.14
C ARG A 226 -10.39 12.16 -5.61
N ASP A 227 -9.62 11.51 -6.48
CA ASP A 227 -9.83 11.60 -7.91
C ASP A 227 -11.21 11.04 -8.28
N THR A 228 -11.98 11.79 -9.05
CA THR A 228 -13.38 11.45 -9.35
C THR A 228 -13.52 10.31 -10.36
N MET A 229 -12.45 9.98 -11.09
CA MET A 229 -12.45 8.93 -12.11
C MET A 229 -11.93 7.60 -11.57
N SER A 230 -10.81 7.62 -10.86
CA SER A 230 -10.13 6.42 -10.33
C SER A 230 -10.40 6.16 -8.85
N GLY A 231 -10.96 7.12 -8.11
CA GLY A 231 -11.10 7.04 -6.65
C GLY A 231 -9.78 7.12 -5.89
N PHE A 232 -8.64 7.26 -6.58
CA PHE A 232 -7.31 7.35 -5.98
C PHE A 232 -7.19 8.58 -5.10
N LEU A 233 -6.58 8.39 -3.94
CA LEU A 233 -6.41 9.45 -2.96
C LEU A 233 -5.07 10.17 -3.12
N PHE A 234 -5.14 11.43 -3.50
CA PHE A 234 -4.03 12.35 -3.52
C PHE A 234 -3.94 13.16 -2.23
N THR A 235 -2.74 13.64 -1.91
CA THR A 235 -2.46 14.38 -0.68
C THR A 235 -2.75 15.88 -0.79
N HIS A 236 -2.98 16.38 -2.00
CA HIS A 236 -3.24 17.80 -2.24
C HIS A 236 -4.44 18.00 -3.16
N THR A 237 -5.20 19.07 -2.88
CA THR A 237 -6.11 19.68 -3.84
C THR A 237 -5.33 20.71 -4.65
N VAL A 238 -5.58 20.76 -5.96
CA VAL A 238 -4.94 21.69 -6.89
C VAL A 238 -6.00 22.45 -7.66
N THR A 239 -5.84 23.76 -7.79
CA THR A 239 -6.64 24.58 -8.68
C THR A 239 -5.75 25.23 -9.73
N VAL A 240 -6.25 25.29 -10.95
CA VAL A 240 -5.54 25.87 -12.10
C VAL A 240 -6.43 26.88 -12.82
N GLN A 241 -5.83 27.94 -13.36
CA GLN A 241 -6.52 28.98 -14.11
C GLN A 241 -5.61 29.52 -15.23
N LEU A 242 -6.11 29.56 -16.47
CA LEU A 242 -5.40 30.13 -17.62
C LEU A 242 -5.91 31.54 -17.89
N ASP A 243 -5.06 32.56 -17.94
CA ASP A 243 -5.41 33.96 -18.30
C ASP A 243 -6.61 34.58 -17.54
N GLY A 244 -6.91 34.09 -16.34
CA GLY A 244 -8.07 34.53 -15.57
C GLY A 244 -9.41 33.90 -15.99
N ASP A 245 -9.38 32.83 -16.80
CA ASP A 245 -10.53 32.01 -17.17
C ASP A 245 -11.16 31.30 -15.94
N ARG A 246 -12.07 30.36 -16.17
CA ARG A 246 -12.66 29.58 -15.08
C ARG A 246 -11.60 28.75 -14.35
N GLU A 247 -11.65 28.77 -13.02
CA GLU A 247 -10.86 27.88 -12.17
C GLU A 247 -11.25 26.41 -12.40
N MET A 248 -10.25 25.56 -12.60
CA MET A 248 -10.40 24.12 -12.80
C MET A 248 -9.76 23.40 -11.62
N ARG A 249 -10.51 22.51 -10.96
CA ARG A 249 -10.06 21.76 -9.80
C ARG A 249 -9.50 20.40 -10.21
N GLY A 250 -8.51 19.94 -9.46
CA GLY A 250 -7.89 18.63 -9.59
C GLY A 250 -7.20 18.20 -8.30
N CYS A 251 -6.50 17.08 -8.41
CA CYS A 251 -5.79 16.44 -7.32
C CYS A 251 -4.29 16.41 -7.62
N GLY A 252 -3.44 16.48 -6.61
CA GLY A 252 -1.99 16.45 -6.79
C GLY A 252 -1.23 15.83 -5.63
N ARG A 253 0.00 15.42 -5.89
CA ARG A 253 0.90 14.88 -4.88
C ARG A 253 2.35 15.07 -5.27
N PHE A 254 3.17 15.16 -4.24
CA PHE A 254 4.61 14.93 -4.36
C PHE A 254 4.86 13.43 -4.58
N LEU A 255 5.86 13.13 -5.40
CA LEU A 255 6.26 11.77 -5.71
C LEU A 255 7.45 11.30 -4.87
N ASN A 256 7.97 12.12 -3.97
CA ASN A 256 9.22 11.88 -3.26
C ASN A 256 9.13 11.94 -1.74
#